data_AF-A0A8C8GDN2-F1
#
_entry.id   AF-A0A8C8GDN2-F1
#
_cell.length_a   1.000
_cell.length_b   1.000
_cell.length_c   1.000
_cell.angle_alpha   90.00
_cell.angle_beta   90.00
_cell.angle_gamma   90.00
#
_symmetry.space_group_name_H-M   'P 1'
#
loop_
_entity.id
_entity.type
_entity.pdbx_description
1 polymer ?
#
loop_
_entity_poly.entity_id
_entity_poly.type
_entity_poly.pdbx_seq_one_letter_code
_entity_poly.pdbx_strand_id
1 'polypeptide(L)'
;MEYFMMPTEKALQQFKKSEKDVIGGLCSLANIPLSPETAQDQERRIRREIANSNERRRMQSINAGFQSLKTLLPHTDGEKLSKAAILQQTSDYIFALEQEKTQLLQQNNQLKRFIQEFSGSSPKRRHILEEEKAEELRREMLELRQQLDKERSARMILEEQVRSPAPTHHPTVIVPAPTLTPHHVTVVTMSPASNTSTVSTSRQNLDTIVQAIQHIERAQERRGSAEEERRRAVIVSPAHVSMDTTGSDTASDSEGEEDCSMN
;
A
#
# COMPACT_ATOMS: atom_id res chain seq x y z
N MET A 1 -15.22 14.16 -21.39
CA MET A 1 -14.32 15.33 -21.57
C MET A 1 -15.19 16.51 -21.92
N GLU A 2 -15.52 17.34 -20.93
CA GLU A 2 -16.23 18.59 -21.20
C GLU A 2 -15.24 19.59 -21.79
N TYR A 3 -15.53 20.03 -23.02
CA TYR A 3 -14.77 21.08 -23.68
C TYR A 3 -15.08 22.41 -23.01
N PHE A 4 -14.09 22.97 -22.33
CA PHE A 4 -14.11 24.35 -21.84
C PHE A 4 -14.12 25.28 -23.06
N MET A 5 -15.31 25.77 -23.45
CA MET A 5 -15.44 26.78 -24.51
C MET A 5 -14.77 28.07 -24.04
N MET A 6 -13.58 28.35 -24.58
CA MET A 6 -12.94 29.64 -24.45
C MET A 6 -13.83 30.71 -25.10
N PRO A 7 -14.06 31.87 -24.45
CA PRO A 7 -14.89 32.93 -25.01
C PRO A 7 -14.36 33.39 -26.39
N THR A 8 -15.25 33.45 -27.38
CA THR A 8 -14.93 33.90 -28.74
C THR A 8 -14.41 35.34 -28.75
N GLU A 9 -13.46 35.65 -29.64
CA GLU A 9 -12.76 36.96 -29.75
C GLU A 9 -13.68 38.19 -29.76
N LYS A 10 -14.93 38.03 -30.22
CA LYS A 10 -15.96 39.08 -30.19
C LYS A 10 -16.31 39.54 -28.77
N ALA A 11 -16.33 38.64 -27.78
CA ALA A 11 -16.60 38.96 -26.38
C ALA A 11 -15.45 39.77 -25.75
N LEU A 12 -14.19 39.45 -26.11
CA LEU A 12 -13.02 40.21 -25.66
C LEU A 12 -12.96 41.60 -26.32
N GLN A 13 -13.42 41.75 -27.56
CA GLN A 13 -13.52 43.06 -28.21
C GLN A 13 -14.62 43.94 -27.59
N GLN A 14 -15.77 43.38 -27.20
CA GLN A 14 -16.80 44.13 -26.49
C GLN A 14 -16.33 44.59 -25.10
N PHE A 15 -15.62 43.73 -24.35
CA PHE A 15 -15.01 44.11 -23.06
C PHE A 15 -13.98 45.25 -23.21
N LYS A 16 -13.12 45.19 -24.23
CA LYS A 16 -12.13 46.25 -24.51
C LYS A 16 -12.76 47.55 -25.01
N LYS A 17 -13.93 47.49 -25.66
CA LYS A 17 -14.66 48.67 -26.15
C LYS A 17 -15.37 49.38 -24.99
N SER A 18 -15.98 48.63 -24.06
CA SER A 18 -16.55 49.21 -22.83
C SER A 18 -15.49 49.82 -21.92
N GLU A 19 -14.29 49.25 -21.85
CA GLU A 19 -13.18 49.83 -21.06
C GLU A 19 -12.66 51.14 -21.69
N LYS A 20 -12.55 51.20 -23.02
CA LYS A 20 -12.12 52.40 -23.75
C LYS A 20 -13.12 53.54 -23.69
N ASP A 21 -14.43 53.27 -23.67
CA ASP A 21 -15.45 54.32 -23.57
C ASP A 21 -15.57 54.86 -22.12
N VAL A 22 -15.35 54.02 -21.11
CA VAL A 22 -15.31 54.45 -19.70
C VAL A 22 -14.02 55.22 -19.37
N ILE A 23 -12.88 54.79 -19.91
CA ILE A 23 -11.59 55.51 -19.75
C ILE A 23 -11.58 56.80 -20.60
N GLY A 24 -12.12 56.76 -21.81
CA GLY A 24 -12.24 57.93 -22.70
C GLY A 24 -13.17 59.01 -22.15
N GLY A 25 -14.26 58.62 -21.49
CA GLY A 25 -15.18 59.56 -20.83
C GLY A 25 -14.60 60.27 -19.61
N LEU A 26 -13.67 59.62 -18.88
CA LEU A 26 -13.00 60.23 -17.72
C LEU A 26 -11.91 61.23 -18.13
N CYS A 27 -11.26 61.03 -19.28
CA CYS A 27 -10.24 61.95 -19.80
C CYS A 27 -10.83 63.25 -20.38
N SER A 28 -12.09 63.26 -20.84
CA SER A 28 -12.71 64.47 -21.41
C SER A 28 -13.22 65.49 -20.37
N LEU A 29 -13.31 65.11 -19.09
CA LEU A 29 -13.58 66.05 -17.98
C LEU A 29 -12.32 66.76 -17.46
N ALA A 30 -11.13 66.46 -18.00
CA ALA A 30 -9.84 66.89 -17.46
C ALA A 30 -9.31 68.23 -18.00
N ASN A 31 -10.13 69.07 -18.62
CA ASN A 31 -9.74 70.42 -19.07
C ASN A 31 -10.11 71.52 -18.06
N ILE A 32 -10.08 71.22 -16.77
CA ILE A 32 -9.99 72.23 -15.71
C ILE A 32 -8.52 72.23 -15.28
N PRO A 33 -7.83 73.38 -15.22
CA PRO A 33 -6.48 73.44 -14.65
C PRO A 33 -6.57 72.93 -13.21
N LEU A 34 -6.21 71.66 -13.01
CA LEU A 34 -6.04 71.09 -11.68
C LEU A 34 -4.91 71.88 -11.06
N SER A 35 -5.22 72.65 -10.02
CA SER A 35 -4.19 73.24 -9.16
C SER A 35 -3.17 72.14 -8.83
N PRO A 36 -1.85 72.39 -8.87
CA PRO A 36 -0.82 71.38 -8.64
C PRO A 36 -1.04 70.57 -7.34
N GLU A 37 -1.73 71.15 -6.37
CA GLU A 37 -2.19 70.51 -5.13
C GLU A 37 -3.21 69.37 -5.38
N THR A 38 -4.17 69.56 -6.28
CA THR A 38 -5.21 68.55 -6.62
C THR A 38 -4.67 67.39 -7.44
N ALA A 39 -3.64 67.60 -8.28
CA ALA A 39 -2.97 66.52 -9.00
C ALA A 39 -2.15 65.62 -8.06
N GLN A 40 -1.49 66.22 -7.05
CA GLN A 40 -0.80 65.46 -6.00
C GLN A 40 -1.77 64.65 -5.14
N ASP A 41 -2.96 65.17 -4.86
CA ASP A 41 -3.99 64.44 -4.13
C ASP A 41 -4.57 63.27 -4.94
N GLN A 42 -4.75 63.43 -6.24
CA GLN A 42 -5.14 62.33 -7.14
C GLN A 42 -4.07 61.24 -7.18
N GLU A 43 -2.80 61.60 -7.33
CA GLU A 43 -1.68 60.65 -7.29
C GLU A 43 -1.60 59.94 -5.92
N ARG A 44 -1.78 60.68 -4.82
CA ARG A 44 -1.85 60.09 -3.46
C ARG A 44 -3.00 59.11 -3.34
N ARG A 45 -4.17 59.42 -3.91
CA ARG A 45 -5.34 58.54 -3.93
C ARG A 45 -5.08 57.28 -4.75
N ILE A 46 -4.50 57.39 -5.95
CA ILE A 46 -4.15 56.25 -6.81
C ILE A 46 -3.17 55.32 -6.08
N ARG A 47 -2.13 55.86 -5.43
CA ARG A 47 -1.18 55.05 -4.65
C ARG A 47 -1.86 54.29 -3.51
N ARG A 48 -2.80 54.93 -2.80
CA ARG A 48 -3.60 54.28 -1.76
C ARG A 48 -4.49 53.18 -2.32
N GLU A 49 -5.13 53.41 -3.48
CA GLU A 49 -5.97 52.42 -4.14
C GLU A 49 -5.17 51.19 -4.61
N ILE A 50 -3.97 51.38 -5.16
CA ILE A 50 -3.05 50.30 -5.52
C ILE A 50 -2.62 49.51 -4.27
N ALA A 51 -2.24 50.20 -3.19
CA ALA A 51 -1.86 49.55 -1.93
C ALA A 51 -3.01 48.71 -1.35
N ASN A 52 -4.23 49.25 -1.34
CA ASN A 52 -5.42 48.54 -0.86
C ASN A 52 -5.76 47.33 -1.75
N SER A 53 -5.63 47.46 -3.06
CA SER A 53 -5.81 46.36 -4.01
C SER A 53 -4.80 45.23 -3.75
N ASN A 54 -3.54 45.59 -3.49
CA ASN A 54 -2.49 44.64 -3.15
C ASN A 54 -2.77 43.91 -1.82
N GLU A 55 -3.20 44.62 -0.77
CA GLU A 55 -3.52 43.97 0.51
C GLU A 55 -4.74 43.04 0.40
N ARG A 56 -5.76 43.42 -0.39
CA ARG A 56 -6.89 42.54 -0.66
C ARG A 56 -6.44 41.25 -1.33
N ARG A 57 -5.55 41.34 -2.33
CA ARG A 57 -4.99 40.16 -3.00
C ARG A 57 -4.19 39.29 -2.03
N ARG A 58 -3.35 39.91 -1.19
CA ARG A 58 -2.60 39.21 -0.13
C ARG A 58 -3.54 38.47 0.81
N MET A 59 -4.57 39.14 1.31
CA MET A 59 -5.57 38.55 2.22
C MET A 59 -6.34 37.39 1.57
N GLN A 60 -6.71 37.52 0.28
CA GLN A 60 -7.33 36.44 -0.48
C GLN A 60 -6.41 35.23 -0.61
N SER A 61 -5.13 35.44 -0.91
CA SER A 61 -4.13 34.36 -0.99
C SER A 61 -3.96 33.64 0.35
N ILE A 62 -3.85 34.39 1.45
CA ILE A 62 -3.77 33.82 2.80
C ILE A 62 -5.03 33.00 3.11
N ASN A 63 -6.21 33.54 2.83
CA ASN A 63 -7.47 32.83 3.08
C ASN A 63 -7.59 31.55 2.22
N ALA A 64 -7.14 31.59 0.97
CA ALA A 64 -7.07 30.41 0.12
C ALA A 64 -6.13 29.35 0.72
N GLY A 65 -4.95 29.76 1.23
CA GLY A 65 -4.04 28.86 1.93
C GLY A 65 -4.65 28.18 3.15
N PHE A 66 -5.42 28.92 3.97
CA PHE A 66 -6.16 28.35 5.10
C PHE A 66 -7.21 27.32 4.66
N GLN A 67 -7.90 27.55 3.54
CA GLN A 67 -8.86 26.57 3.02
C GLN A 67 -8.16 25.31 2.53
N SER A 68 -7.05 25.44 1.78
CA SER A 68 -6.26 24.28 1.37
C SER A 68 -5.75 23.49 2.57
N LEU A 69 -5.23 24.16 3.60
CA LEU A 69 -4.76 23.49 4.82
C LEU A 69 -5.89 22.72 5.52
N LYS A 70 -7.08 23.32 5.62
CA LYS A 70 -8.25 22.69 6.22
C LYS A 70 -8.62 21.38 5.52
N THR A 71 -8.52 21.31 4.18
CA THR A 71 -8.84 20.07 3.44
C THR A 71 -7.90 18.89 3.73
N LEU A 72 -6.72 19.15 4.30
CA LEU A 72 -5.76 18.11 4.69
C LEU A 72 -6.01 17.56 6.10
N LEU A 73 -6.90 18.21 6.87
CA LEU A 73 -7.23 17.80 8.22
C LEU A 73 -8.29 16.70 8.22
N PRO A 74 -8.10 15.63 9.01
CA PRO A 74 -9.02 14.50 9.06
C PRO A 74 -10.40 14.91 9.62
N HIS A 75 -11.47 14.32 9.07
CA HIS A 75 -12.86 14.44 9.56
C HIS A 75 -13.44 15.87 9.63
N THR A 76 -12.91 16.83 8.85
CA THR A 76 -13.38 18.23 8.87
C THR A 76 -14.47 18.56 7.83
N ASP A 77 -15.05 17.54 7.19
CA ASP A 77 -15.99 17.72 6.07
C ASP A 77 -17.25 18.48 6.51
N GLY A 78 -17.42 19.68 5.97
CA GLY A 78 -18.57 20.55 6.27
C GLY A 78 -18.46 21.35 7.57
N GLU A 79 -17.48 21.08 8.44
CA GLU A 79 -17.32 21.80 9.71
C GLU A 79 -16.71 23.18 9.50
N LYS A 80 -17.24 24.24 10.14
CA LYS A 80 -16.63 25.59 10.08
C LYS A 80 -15.56 25.73 11.16
N LEU A 81 -14.29 25.68 10.76
CA LEU A 81 -13.15 25.89 11.65
C LEU A 81 -12.65 27.34 11.60
N SER A 82 -12.25 27.88 12.76
CA SER A 82 -11.56 29.17 12.87
C SER A 82 -10.10 29.04 12.41
N LYS A 83 -9.44 30.15 12.07
CA LYS A 83 -8.01 30.14 11.69
C LYS A 83 -7.12 29.54 12.79
N ALA A 84 -7.39 29.88 14.05
CA ALA A 84 -6.65 29.34 15.19
C ALA A 84 -6.88 27.83 15.33
N ALA A 85 -8.14 27.37 15.18
CA ALA A 85 -8.45 25.94 15.24
C ALA A 85 -7.77 25.16 14.11
N ILE A 86 -7.74 25.69 12.88
CA ILE A 86 -7.03 25.06 11.75
C ILE A 86 -5.55 24.91 12.08
N LEU A 87 -4.90 25.95 12.61
CA LEU A 87 -3.48 25.89 12.98
C LEU A 87 -3.21 24.89 14.09
N GLN A 88 -4.05 24.87 15.14
CA GLN A 88 -3.90 23.95 16.26
C GLN A 88 -4.11 22.49 15.82
N GLN A 89 -5.19 22.21 15.09
CA GLN A 89 -5.45 20.85 14.58
C GLN A 89 -4.34 20.40 13.62
N THR A 90 -3.78 21.33 12.84
CA THR A 90 -2.64 21.04 11.96
C THR A 90 -1.41 20.66 12.77
N SER A 91 -1.06 21.42 13.83
CA SER A 91 0.09 21.08 14.67
C SER A 91 -0.08 19.72 15.36
N ASP A 92 -1.27 19.46 15.88
CA ASP A 92 -1.57 18.21 16.59
C ASP A 92 -1.54 17.02 15.61
N TYR A 93 -2.07 17.21 14.40
CA TYR A 93 -2.06 16.19 13.37
C TYR A 93 -0.65 15.89 12.85
N ILE A 94 0.18 16.91 12.63
CA ILE A 94 1.60 16.73 12.28
C ILE A 94 2.31 15.92 13.38
N PHE A 95 2.11 16.29 14.65
CA PHE A 95 2.72 15.58 15.78
C PHE A 95 2.25 14.12 15.86
N ALA A 96 0.98 13.84 15.60
CA ALA A 96 0.44 12.49 15.53
C ALA A 96 1.09 11.67 14.40
N LEU A 97 1.17 12.25 13.19
CA LEU A 97 1.83 11.62 12.03
C LEU A 97 3.31 11.33 12.28
N GLU A 98 4.02 12.24 12.97
CA GLU A 98 5.43 12.05 13.32
C GLU A 98 5.64 10.91 14.32
N GLN A 99 4.76 10.79 15.31
CA GLN A 99 4.77 9.66 16.24
C GLN A 99 4.46 8.35 15.53
N GLU A 100 3.43 8.32 14.68
CA GLU A 100 3.06 7.13 13.92
C GLU A 100 4.19 6.68 12.99
N LYS A 101 4.82 7.62 12.27
CA LYS A 101 6.01 7.34 11.45
C LYS A 101 7.12 6.68 12.26
N THR A 102 7.38 7.17 13.46
CA THR A 102 8.41 6.60 14.35
C THR A 102 8.05 5.18 14.78
N GLN A 103 6.78 4.93 15.15
CA GLN A 103 6.30 3.60 15.49
C GLN A 103 6.39 2.62 14.31
N LEU A 104 5.94 3.03 13.12
CA LEU A 104 6.02 2.22 11.90
C LEU A 104 7.48 1.91 11.51
N LEU A 105 8.41 2.84 11.72
CA LEU A 105 9.84 2.60 11.51
C LEU A 105 10.39 1.57 12.51
N GLN A 106 10.00 1.64 13.77
CA GLN A 106 10.39 0.65 14.78
C GLN A 106 9.84 -0.74 14.44
N GLN A 107 8.56 -0.84 14.06
CA GLN A 107 7.94 -2.08 13.61
C GLN A 107 8.64 -2.63 12.37
N ASN A 108 8.94 -1.80 11.37
CA ASN A 108 9.68 -2.23 10.18
C ASN A 108 11.07 -2.75 10.52
N ASN A 109 11.79 -2.13 11.44
CA ASN A 109 13.10 -2.62 11.88
C ASN A 109 12.98 -3.94 12.65
N GLN A 110 11.93 -4.12 13.45
CA GLN A 110 11.65 -5.41 14.10
C GLN A 110 11.33 -6.50 13.07
N LEU A 111 10.46 -6.22 12.10
CA LEU A 111 10.13 -7.15 11.02
C LEU A 111 11.35 -7.50 10.16
N LYS A 112 12.20 -6.52 9.84
CA LYS A 112 13.47 -6.77 9.15
C LYS A 112 14.38 -7.70 9.95
N ARG A 113 14.47 -7.54 11.27
CA ARG A 113 15.22 -8.46 12.14
C ARG A 113 14.62 -9.87 12.14
N PHE A 114 13.29 -10.00 12.25
CA PHE A 114 12.65 -11.32 12.14
C PHE A 114 12.91 -11.96 10.79
N ILE A 115 12.73 -11.23 9.68
CA ILE A 115 13.04 -11.74 8.35
C ILE A 115 14.51 -12.13 8.27
N GLN A 116 15.44 -11.34 8.81
CA GLN A 116 16.86 -11.69 8.85
C GLN A 116 17.11 -12.94 9.70
N GLU A 117 16.36 -13.19 10.76
CA GLU A 117 16.47 -14.38 11.59
C GLU A 117 15.92 -15.64 10.88
N PHE A 118 14.74 -15.53 10.26
CA PHE A 118 14.12 -16.62 9.49
C PHE A 118 14.84 -16.91 8.16
N SER A 119 15.32 -15.87 7.46
CA SER A 119 16.18 -16.02 6.29
C SER A 119 17.61 -16.38 6.68
N GLY A 120 18.02 -16.05 7.89
CA GLY A 120 19.35 -16.25 8.50
C GLY A 120 19.46 -17.48 9.40
N SER A 121 18.76 -18.57 9.07
CA SER A 121 19.50 -19.84 8.99
C SER A 121 20.70 -19.59 8.08
N SER A 122 21.82 -19.20 8.69
CA SER A 122 23.00 -18.54 8.11
C SER A 122 23.39 -19.10 6.73
N PRO A 123 23.90 -18.29 5.78
CA PRO A 123 24.51 -18.82 4.56
C PRO A 123 25.52 -19.93 4.85
N LYS A 124 26.26 -19.84 5.97
CA LYS A 124 27.11 -20.93 6.47
C LYS A 124 26.32 -22.19 6.81
N ARG A 125 25.18 -22.11 7.52
CA ARG A 125 24.34 -23.30 7.79
C ARG A 125 23.71 -23.86 6.51
N ARG A 126 23.29 -23.03 5.56
CA ARG A 126 22.78 -23.51 4.28
C ARG A 126 23.86 -24.23 3.49
N HIS A 127 25.06 -23.65 3.40
CA HIS A 127 26.20 -24.27 2.74
C HIS A 127 26.65 -25.54 3.46
N ILE A 128 26.67 -25.56 4.80
CA ILE A 128 26.99 -26.76 5.59
C ILE A 128 25.94 -27.85 5.37
N LEU A 129 24.64 -27.52 5.36
CA LEU A 129 23.58 -28.51 5.12
C LEU A 129 23.57 -29.02 3.67
N GLU A 130 23.89 -28.17 2.69
CA GLU A 130 24.08 -28.58 1.29
C GLU A 130 25.35 -29.42 1.11
N GLU A 131 26.42 -29.08 1.81
CA GLU A 131 27.69 -29.79 1.82
C GLU A 131 27.56 -31.16 2.51
N GLU A 132 26.88 -31.23 3.65
CA GLU A 132 26.53 -32.48 4.35
C GLU A 132 25.66 -33.38 3.45
N LYS A 133 24.63 -32.82 2.79
CA LYS A 133 23.82 -33.57 1.81
C LYS A 133 24.64 -34.05 0.61
N ALA A 134 25.54 -33.21 0.11
CA ALA A 134 26.40 -33.56 -1.01
C ALA A 134 27.46 -34.62 -0.62
N GLU A 135 27.93 -34.63 0.62
CA GLU A 135 28.79 -35.68 1.16
C GLU A 135 28.05 -37.00 1.36
N GLU A 136 26.80 -36.95 1.83
CA GLU A 136 25.96 -38.12 2.00
C GLU A 136 25.66 -38.79 0.65
N LEU A 137 25.30 -38.02 -0.37
CA LEU A 137 25.09 -38.53 -1.73
C LEU A 137 26.38 -39.12 -2.33
N ARG A 138 27.55 -38.56 -2.02
CA ARG A 138 28.85 -39.12 -2.44
C ARG A 138 29.15 -40.45 -1.76
N ARG A 139 28.82 -40.60 -0.48
CA ARG A 139 28.97 -41.87 0.26
C ARG A 139 28.10 -42.96 -0.36
N GLU A 140 26.83 -42.65 -0.63
CA GLU A 140 25.89 -43.58 -1.25
C GLU A 140 26.34 -44.01 -2.66
N MET A 141 26.81 -43.06 -3.47
CA MET A 141 27.39 -43.34 -4.79
C MET A 141 28.61 -44.28 -4.72
N LEU A 142 29.45 -44.14 -3.69
CA LEU A 142 30.62 -44.99 -3.51
C LEU A 142 30.23 -46.41 -3.10
N GLU A 143 29.22 -46.53 -2.23
CA GLU A 143 28.67 -47.81 -1.77
C GLU A 143 28.01 -48.59 -2.92
N LEU A 144 27.17 -47.92 -3.72
CA LEU A 144 26.55 -48.49 -4.91
C LEU A 144 27.60 -48.99 -5.92
N ARG A 145 28.69 -48.22 -6.11
CA ARG A 145 29.78 -48.64 -6.99
C ARG A 145 30.49 -49.88 -6.47
N GLN A 146 30.73 -49.96 -5.16
CA GLN A 146 31.33 -51.14 -4.55
C GLN A 146 30.41 -52.36 -4.67
N GLN A 147 29.09 -52.19 -4.52
CA GLN A 147 28.11 -53.26 -4.76
C GLN A 147 28.17 -53.76 -6.20
N LEU A 148 28.23 -52.85 -7.18
CA LEU A 148 28.33 -53.21 -8.59
C LEU A 148 29.64 -53.96 -8.89
N ASP A 149 30.75 -53.56 -8.29
CA ASP A 149 32.04 -54.24 -8.47
C ASP A 149 32.04 -55.64 -7.82
N LYS A 150 31.39 -55.79 -6.66
CA LYS A 150 31.15 -57.11 -6.04
C LYS A 150 30.27 -57.99 -6.93
N GLU A 151 29.21 -57.45 -7.49
CA GLU A 151 28.32 -58.18 -8.42
C GLU A 151 29.09 -58.62 -9.67
N ARG A 152 29.89 -57.72 -10.27
CA ARG A 152 30.73 -58.04 -11.43
C ARG A 152 31.75 -59.13 -11.12
N SER A 153 32.40 -59.07 -9.96
CA SER A 153 33.35 -60.10 -9.53
C SER A 153 32.66 -61.44 -9.29
N ALA A 154 31.51 -61.45 -8.60
CA ALA A 154 30.73 -62.66 -8.38
C ALA A 154 30.27 -63.26 -9.71
N ARG A 155 29.83 -62.42 -10.67
CA ARG A 155 29.44 -62.84 -12.01
C ARG A 155 30.61 -63.42 -12.80
N MET A 156 31.79 -62.82 -12.73
CA MET A 156 33.01 -63.34 -13.36
C MET A 156 33.39 -64.72 -12.79
N ILE A 157 33.32 -64.90 -11.47
CA ILE A 157 33.59 -66.19 -10.81
C ILE A 157 32.57 -67.24 -11.24
N LEU A 158 31.29 -66.87 -11.33
CA LEU A 158 30.22 -67.78 -11.77
C LEU A 158 30.39 -68.16 -13.25
N GLU A 159 30.71 -67.19 -14.12
CA GLU A 159 31.00 -67.43 -15.53
C GLU A 159 32.24 -68.31 -15.72
N GLU A 160 33.27 -68.16 -14.88
CA GLU A 160 34.47 -69.00 -14.89
C GLU A 160 34.17 -70.44 -14.45
N GLN A 161 33.35 -70.65 -13.41
CA GLN A 161 32.90 -71.99 -13.02
C GLN A 161 32.08 -72.66 -14.13
N VAL A 162 31.20 -71.90 -14.80
CA VAL A 162 30.38 -72.41 -15.92
C VAL A 162 31.23 -72.69 -17.17
N ARG A 163 32.33 -71.96 -17.37
CA ARG A 163 33.23 -72.13 -18.52
C ARG A 163 34.29 -73.22 -18.31
N SER A 164 34.51 -73.70 -17.08
CA SER A 164 35.34 -74.86 -16.82
C SER A 164 34.66 -76.15 -17.32
N PRO A 165 35.30 -76.98 -18.17
CA PRO A 165 34.66 -78.18 -18.69
C PRO A 165 34.71 -79.27 -17.62
N ALA A 166 33.56 -79.58 -17.00
CA ALA A 166 33.43 -80.79 -16.18
C ALA A 166 33.35 -82.03 -17.10
N PRO A 167 34.18 -83.07 -16.90
CA PRO A 167 34.10 -84.30 -17.67
C PRO A 167 33.05 -85.22 -17.04
N THR A 168 31.89 -85.43 -17.67
CA THR A 168 31.06 -86.62 -17.36
C THR A 168 30.15 -87.04 -18.51
N HIS A 169 30.30 -88.31 -18.87
CA HIS A 169 29.40 -89.10 -19.69
C HIS A 169 27.93 -88.93 -19.29
N HIS A 170 27.06 -88.68 -20.26
CA HIS A 170 25.62 -88.85 -20.11
C HIS A 170 25.06 -89.56 -21.36
N PRO A 171 24.24 -90.61 -21.21
CA PRO A 171 23.61 -91.28 -22.33
C PRO A 171 22.43 -90.45 -22.83
N THR A 172 22.33 -90.40 -24.15
CA THR A 172 21.27 -89.80 -24.97
C THR A 172 19.86 -90.06 -24.45
N VAL A 173 19.09 -89.00 -24.20
CA VAL A 173 17.63 -89.00 -24.35
C VAL A 173 17.26 -87.81 -25.22
N ILE A 174 16.88 -88.12 -26.46
CA ILE A 174 16.37 -87.17 -27.44
C ILE A 174 14.97 -86.74 -26.99
N VAL A 175 14.81 -85.48 -26.61
CA VAL A 175 13.50 -84.83 -26.50
C VAL A 175 13.27 -84.03 -27.79
N PRO A 176 12.12 -84.17 -28.48
CA PRO A 176 11.90 -83.50 -29.76
C PRO A 176 11.74 -81.99 -29.57
N ALA A 177 12.35 -81.23 -30.47
CA ALA A 177 12.21 -79.79 -30.58
C ALA A 177 10.77 -79.39 -30.96
N PRO A 178 10.22 -78.29 -30.40
CA PRO A 178 9.12 -77.58 -31.02
C PRO A 178 9.64 -76.55 -32.02
N THR A 179 9.03 -76.62 -33.19
CA THR A 179 9.16 -75.80 -34.40
C THR A 179 8.87 -74.32 -34.17
N LEU A 180 9.68 -73.47 -34.79
CA LEU A 180 9.39 -72.05 -35.07
C LEU A 180 8.23 -71.93 -36.08
N THR A 181 7.31 -70.97 -35.87
CA THR A 181 6.55 -70.15 -36.86
C THR A 181 5.44 -69.36 -36.10
N PRO A 182 4.76 -68.34 -36.68
CA PRO A 182 5.19 -66.94 -36.62
C PRO A 182 4.09 -65.98 -36.10
N HIS A 183 4.46 -64.72 -35.85
CA HIS A 183 3.56 -63.55 -35.68
C HIS A 183 2.58 -63.55 -34.47
N HIS A 184 2.95 -62.87 -33.39
CA HIS A 184 2.29 -61.61 -33.02
C HIS A 184 3.24 -60.80 -32.14
N VAL A 185 3.69 -59.65 -32.64
CA VAL A 185 4.31 -58.63 -31.79
C VAL A 185 3.13 -57.93 -31.10
N THR A 186 2.88 -58.24 -29.84
CA THR A 186 2.05 -57.37 -29.01
C THR A 186 2.90 -56.13 -28.74
N VAL A 187 2.83 -55.16 -29.64
CA VAL A 187 3.28 -53.80 -29.32
C VAL A 187 2.36 -53.35 -28.19
N VAL A 188 2.87 -53.40 -26.96
CA VAL A 188 2.29 -52.61 -25.87
C VAL A 188 2.54 -51.17 -26.27
N THR A 189 1.57 -50.60 -26.99
CA THR A 189 1.50 -49.16 -27.16
C THR A 189 1.29 -48.63 -25.76
N MET A 190 2.31 -48.03 -25.17
CA MET A 190 2.11 -47.17 -24.01
C MET A 190 1.20 -46.04 -24.51
N SER A 191 -0.10 -46.17 -24.25
CA SER A 191 -1.05 -45.10 -24.42
C SER A 191 -0.53 -43.90 -23.61
N PRO A 192 -0.54 -42.67 -24.14
CA PRO A 192 -0.10 -41.53 -23.37
C PRO A 192 -1.10 -41.36 -22.23
N ALA A 193 -0.65 -41.66 -21.01
CA ALA A 193 -1.38 -41.36 -19.79
C ALA A 193 -1.74 -39.88 -19.85
N SER A 194 -3.03 -39.63 -20.03
CA SER A 194 -3.61 -38.31 -20.19
C SER A 194 -3.32 -37.50 -18.93
N ASN A 195 -2.93 -36.24 -19.11
CA ASN A 195 -2.64 -35.25 -18.07
C ASN A 195 -3.90 -34.83 -17.26
N THR A 196 -4.68 -35.77 -16.74
CA THR A 196 -5.92 -35.49 -15.99
C THR A 196 -5.67 -35.24 -14.50
N SER A 197 -4.53 -35.66 -13.97
CA SER A 197 -4.20 -35.57 -12.53
C SER A 197 -3.89 -34.13 -12.08
N THR A 198 -3.29 -33.30 -12.94
CA THR A 198 -2.94 -31.90 -12.63
C THR A 198 -4.14 -30.96 -12.76
N VAL A 199 -5.05 -31.22 -13.71
CA VAL A 199 -6.29 -30.45 -13.87
C VAL A 199 -7.24 -30.70 -12.70
N SER A 200 -7.32 -31.95 -12.21
CA SER A 200 -8.21 -32.29 -11.10
C SER A 200 -7.75 -31.68 -9.77
N THR A 201 -6.44 -31.66 -9.50
CA THR A 201 -5.87 -31.01 -8.31
C THR A 201 -5.95 -29.48 -8.41
N SER A 202 -5.65 -28.90 -9.57
CA SER A 202 -5.81 -27.45 -9.81
C SER A 202 -7.25 -26.99 -9.61
N ARG A 203 -8.23 -27.76 -10.11
CA ARG A 203 -9.66 -27.47 -9.96
C ARG A 203 -10.09 -27.54 -8.48
N GLN A 204 -9.61 -28.53 -7.74
CA GLN A 204 -9.88 -28.64 -6.30
C GLN A 204 -9.23 -27.50 -5.49
N ASN A 205 -8.04 -27.06 -5.87
CA ASN A 205 -7.36 -25.91 -5.26
C ASN A 205 -8.13 -24.61 -5.52
N LEU A 206 -8.62 -24.40 -6.75
CA LEU A 206 -9.44 -23.25 -7.10
C LEU A 206 -10.76 -23.24 -6.33
N ASP A 207 -11.44 -24.38 -6.22
CA ASP A 207 -12.68 -24.49 -5.43
C ASP A 207 -12.45 -24.16 -3.94
N THR A 208 -11.30 -24.57 -3.40
CA THR A 208 -10.91 -24.25 -2.02
C THR A 208 -10.67 -22.75 -1.82
N ILE A 209 -10.00 -22.09 -2.78
CA ILE A 209 -9.77 -20.64 -2.74
C ILE A 209 -11.09 -19.87 -2.85
N VAL A 210 -11.98 -20.28 -3.76
CA VAL A 210 -13.29 -19.65 -3.93
C VAL A 210 -14.13 -19.78 -2.66
N GLN A 211 -14.16 -20.96 -2.02
CA GLN A 211 -14.85 -21.14 -0.75
C GLN A 211 -14.28 -20.26 0.36
N ALA A 212 -12.95 -20.13 0.44
CA ALA A 212 -12.30 -19.31 1.46
C ALA A 212 -12.64 -17.81 1.31
N ILE A 213 -12.61 -17.27 0.08
CA ILE A 213 -12.98 -15.87 -0.20
C ILE A 213 -14.44 -15.63 0.19
N GLN A 214 -15.34 -16.52 -0.22
CA GLN A 214 -16.77 -16.39 0.09
C GLN A 214 -17.08 -16.52 1.60
N HIS A 215 -16.21 -17.17 2.37
CA HIS A 215 -16.32 -17.22 3.84
C HIS A 215 -15.84 -15.92 4.48
N ILE A 216 -14.76 -15.32 3.95
CA ILE A 216 -14.22 -14.03 4.41
C ILE A 216 -15.21 -12.90 4.10
N GLU A 217 -15.79 -12.87 2.91
CA GLU A 217 -16.79 -11.87 2.51
C GLU A 217 -18.04 -11.96 3.39
N ARG A 218 -18.58 -13.16 3.63
CA ARG A 218 -19.71 -13.36 4.56
C ARG A 218 -19.38 -13.03 6.01
N ALA A 219 -18.12 -13.19 6.44
CA ALA A 219 -17.68 -12.80 7.78
C ALA A 219 -17.50 -11.28 7.89
N GLN A 220 -17.04 -10.61 6.82
CA GLN A 220 -16.95 -9.16 6.76
C GLN A 220 -18.31 -8.48 6.70
N GLU A 221 -19.28 -9.01 5.94
CA GLU A 221 -20.66 -8.50 5.94
C GLU A 221 -21.31 -8.56 7.32
N ARG A 222 -21.09 -9.67 8.06
CA ARG A 222 -21.57 -9.80 9.44
C ARG A 222 -20.85 -8.86 10.42
N ARG A 223 -19.56 -8.58 10.22
CA ARG A 223 -18.82 -7.57 11.01
C ARG A 223 -19.25 -6.15 10.67
N GLY A 224 -19.48 -5.84 9.40
CA GLY A 224 -19.94 -4.53 8.92
C GLY A 224 -21.33 -4.21 9.45
N SER A 225 -22.27 -5.17 9.41
CA SER A 225 -23.61 -4.99 10.00
C SER A 225 -23.57 -4.81 11.52
N ALA A 226 -22.76 -5.58 12.25
CA ALA A 226 -22.65 -5.44 13.70
C ALA A 226 -21.94 -4.14 14.14
N GLU A 227 -20.98 -3.66 13.34
CA GLU A 227 -20.29 -2.39 13.60
C GLU A 227 -21.17 -1.18 13.22
N GLU A 228 -21.96 -1.27 12.15
CA GLU A 228 -22.91 -0.24 11.75
C GLU A 228 -24.14 -0.17 12.68
N GLU A 229 -24.60 -1.31 13.20
CA GLU A 229 -25.63 -1.37 14.26
C GLU A 229 -25.09 -0.81 15.59
N ARG A 230 -23.82 -1.07 15.93
CA ARG A 230 -23.15 -0.40 17.07
C ARG A 230 -23.04 1.12 16.87
N ARG A 231 -22.82 1.60 15.65
CA ARG A 231 -22.81 3.05 15.35
C ARG A 231 -24.22 3.67 15.41
N ARG A 232 -25.29 2.91 15.13
CA ARG A 232 -26.68 3.36 15.29
C ARG A 232 -27.19 3.31 16.73
N ALA A 233 -26.75 2.35 17.55
CA ALA A 233 -27.19 2.20 18.94
C ALA A 233 -26.65 3.28 19.91
N VAL A 234 -25.64 4.06 19.50
CA VAL A 234 -25.06 5.16 20.31
C VAL A 234 -25.89 6.46 20.23
N ILE A 235 -26.89 6.55 19.35
CA ILE A 235 -27.70 7.77 19.14
C ILE A 235 -29.12 7.61 19.72
N VAL A 236 -29.29 7.11 20.95
CA VAL A 236 -30.52 7.37 21.74
C VAL A 236 -30.19 7.38 23.23
N SER A 237 -29.75 8.53 23.75
CA SER A 237 -29.97 8.89 25.16
C SER A 237 -30.71 10.22 25.19
N PRO A 238 -32.02 10.24 25.50
CA PRO A 238 -32.71 11.46 25.81
C PRO A 238 -32.62 11.75 27.32
N ALA A 239 -32.83 13.02 27.65
CA ALA A 239 -33.04 13.62 28.97
C ALA A 239 -31.75 14.22 29.58
N HIS A 240 -31.78 15.38 30.24
CA HIS A 240 -32.89 16.17 30.76
C HIS A 240 -32.35 17.58 31.07
N VAL A 241 -33.13 18.61 30.69
CA VAL A 241 -32.95 19.99 31.16
C VAL A 241 -33.17 20.03 32.67
N SER A 242 -32.24 20.63 33.41
CA SER A 242 -32.46 21.07 34.79
C SER A 242 -32.03 22.54 34.87
N MET A 243 -33.04 23.42 34.93
CA MET A 243 -32.84 24.78 35.41
C MET A 243 -32.63 24.72 36.92
N ASP A 244 -31.66 25.45 37.44
CA ASP A 244 -31.81 26.04 38.76
C ASP A 244 -31.14 27.41 38.82
N THR A 245 -31.94 28.36 39.30
CA THR A 245 -31.65 29.75 39.59
C THR A 245 -31.29 29.87 41.06
N THR A 246 -30.10 30.38 41.40
CA THR A 246 -29.88 31.13 42.66
C THR A 246 -28.59 31.92 42.54
N GLY A 247 -28.71 33.25 42.61
CA GLY A 247 -27.57 34.13 42.83
C GLY A 247 -27.14 34.14 44.30
N SER A 248 -25.91 34.58 44.55
CA SER A 248 -25.60 35.51 45.63
C SER A 248 -24.16 35.99 45.47
N ASP A 249 -24.01 37.31 45.56
CA ASP A 249 -22.77 38.06 45.70
C ASP A 249 -22.00 37.68 46.97
N THR A 250 -20.68 37.82 46.94
CA THR A 250 -19.91 38.35 48.08
C THR A 250 -18.59 38.95 47.59
N ALA A 251 -18.42 40.24 47.89
CA ALA A 251 -17.21 41.04 47.69
C ALA A 251 -16.33 41.03 48.96
N SER A 252 -15.08 41.48 48.79
CA SER A 252 -14.07 42.00 49.75
C SER A 252 -12.72 41.32 49.48
N ASP A 253 -11.73 41.97 48.87
CA ASP A 253 -10.97 43.18 49.25
C ASP A 253 -9.98 42.93 50.41
N SER A 254 -8.67 42.99 50.12
CA SER A 254 -7.59 43.54 50.96
C SER A 254 -6.20 43.34 50.33
N GLU A 255 -5.66 44.45 49.81
CA GLU A 255 -4.33 45.06 49.98
C GLU A 255 -2.99 44.26 49.97
N GLY A 256 -2.01 44.87 49.28
CA GLY A 256 -0.63 45.05 49.77
C GLY A 256 0.42 44.04 49.29
N GLU A 257 1.30 44.44 48.37
CA GLU A 257 2.67 44.88 48.70
C GLU A 257 3.51 45.10 47.43
N GLU A 258 4.20 46.23 47.44
CA GLU A 258 5.23 46.66 46.50
C GLU A 258 6.50 45.84 46.75
N ASP A 259 7.25 45.45 45.69
CA ASP A 259 8.70 45.67 45.74
C ASP A 259 9.33 45.74 44.34
N CYS A 260 10.23 46.70 44.25
CA CYS A 260 11.11 47.00 43.13
C CYS A 260 12.30 46.03 43.14
N SER A 261 12.83 45.69 41.96
CA SER A 261 14.21 46.04 41.60
C SER A 261 14.62 45.37 40.29
N MET A 262 15.06 46.24 39.37
CA MET A 262 15.86 45.89 38.21
C MET A 262 17.18 45.25 38.64
N ASN A 263 17.62 44.24 37.89
CA ASN A 263 19.03 44.00 37.60
C ASN A 263 19.15 43.39 36.21
#